data_AF-A0A101PTW6-F1
#
_entry.id   AF-A0A101PTW6-F1
#
_cell.length_a   1.000
_cell.length_b   1.000
_cell.length_c   1.000
_cell.angle_alpha   90.00
_cell.angle_beta   90.00
_cell.angle_gamma   90.00
#
_symmetry.space_group_name_H-M   'P 1'
#
loop_
_entity.id
_entity.type
_entity.pdbx_description
1 polymer ?
#
loop_
_entity_poly.entity_id
_entity_poly.type
_entity_poly.pdbx_seq_one_letter_code
_entity_poly.pdbx_strand_id
1 'polypeptide(L)'
;MAAILPELDSEYADAALLDEAASELLVRDPGMSLAELAEVIRSEYAWALDIDMDAPNARYYTWYKSRDAEEPRRGPAGDVEGGRNWALDLPTDVQTVLAAMTDHPGDRTVAELLAERPDLRWMVEHIQGLRGTYYHSPHMNMLAPDFRAVHIIRFMNAAFHGLGRTVDSLDRNVLGLLFQGAPTRQDLAEGRALDWIYPQRPQQPSGQEDR
;
A
#
# COMPACT_ATOMS: atom_id res chain seq x y z
N MET A 1 5.63 -5.18 -16.71
CA MET A 1 5.22 -6.37 -17.49
C MET A 1 3.91 -6.97 -16.99
N ALA A 2 3.63 -7.03 -15.68
CA ALA A 2 2.37 -7.60 -15.17
C ALA A 2 1.09 -6.95 -15.74
N ALA A 3 1.04 -5.61 -15.84
CA ALA A 3 -0.14 -4.90 -16.31
C ALA A 3 -0.64 -5.25 -17.73
N ILE A 4 0.22 -5.78 -18.62
CA ILE A 4 -0.17 -6.07 -20.01
C ILE A 4 -0.70 -7.49 -20.19
N LEU A 5 -0.41 -8.39 -19.24
CA LEU A 5 -0.77 -9.79 -19.35
C LEU A 5 -2.29 -10.03 -19.45
N PRO A 6 -3.15 -9.37 -18.65
CA PRO A 6 -4.61 -9.49 -18.80
C PRO A 6 -5.13 -9.01 -20.16
N GLU A 7 -4.47 -8.01 -20.76
CA GLU A 7 -4.85 -7.48 -22.06
C GLU A 7 -4.44 -8.40 -23.22
N LEU A 8 -3.43 -9.25 -23.02
CA LEU A 8 -2.91 -10.16 -24.03
C LEU A 8 -3.58 -11.53 -24.00
N ASP A 9 -3.75 -12.07 -22.80
CA ASP A 9 -4.30 -13.40 -22.55
C ASP A 9 -5.15 -13.38 -21.27
N SER A 10 -6.43 -13.01 -21.44
CA SER A 10 -7.37 -12.87 -20.33
C SER A 10 -7.69 -14.21 -19.68
N GLU A 11 -7.71 -15.31 -20.43
CA GLU A 11 -7.99 -16.64 -19.87
C GLU A 11 -6.84 -17.12 -18.97
N TYR A 12 -5.59 -16.91 -19.39
CA TYR A 12 -4.44 -17.17 -18.53
C TYR A 12 -4.48 -16.29 -17.28
N ALA A 13 -4.75 -14.99 -17.43
CA ALA A 13 -4.81 -14.07 -16.31
C ALA A 13 -5.92 -14.46 -15.30
N ASP A 14 -7.11 -14.81 -15.78
CA ASP A 14 -8.24 -15.27 -14.95
C ASP A 14 -7.90 -16.58 -14.23
N ALA A 15 -7.26 -17.53 -14.93
CA ALA A 15 -6.83 -18.79 -14.32
C ALA A 15 -5.77 -18.57 -13.23
N ALA A 16 -4.78 -17.70 -13.47
CA ALA A 16 -3.76 -17.35 -12.49
C ALA A 16 -4.37 -16.62 -11.28
N LEU A 17 -5.34 -15.73 -11.49
CA LEU A 17 -6.08 -15.06 -10.43
C LEU A 17 -6.82 -16.04 -9.51
N LEU A 18 -7.39 -17.11 -10.05
CA LEU A 18 -8.10 -18.13 -9.27
C LEU A 18 -7.17 -19.01 -8.44
N ASP A 19 -5.93 -19.25 -8.90
CA ASP A 19 -4.94 -20.09 -8.22
C ASP A 19 -4.09 -19.31 -7.20
N GLU A 20 -3.79 -18.04 -7.47
CA GLU A 20 -2.95 -17.17 -6.63
C GLU A 20 -3.73 -16.18 -5.75
N ALA A 21 -5.06 -16.30 -5.68
CA ALA A 21 -5.87 -15.42 -4.84
C ALA A 21 -5.45 -15.51 -3.36
N ALA A 22 -4.93 -14.39 -2.83
CA ALA A 22 -4.72 -14.25 -1.40
C ALA A 22 -6.08 -14.23 -0.68
N SER A 23 -6.17 -14.92 0.46
CA SER A 23 -7.34 -14.85 1.33
C SER A 23 -7.55 -13.41 1.78
N GLU A 24 -8.75 -12.86 1.56
CA GLU A 24 -9.15 -11.56 2.11
C GLU A 24 -9.48 -11.64 3.62
N LEU A 25 -9.55 -12.85 4.17
CA LEU A 25 -9.75 -13.08 5.60
C LEU A 25 -8.40 -13.08 6.31
N LEU A 26 -8.21 -12.10 7.18
CA LEU A 26 -7.14 -12.08 8.16
C LEU A 26 -7.55 -12.97 9.32
N VAL A 27 -6.74 -14.00 9.62
CA VAL A 27 -7.05 -14.98 10.65
C VAL A 27 -6.08 -14.83 11.80
N ARG A 28 -6.64 -14.58 12.98
CA ARG A 28 -5.89 -14.56 14.24
C ARG A 28 -5.65 -15.98 14.76
N ASP A 29 -4.46 -16.22 15.30
CA ASP A 29 -4.13 -17.38 16.13
C ASP A 29 -4.12 -16.99 17.62
N PRO A 30 -5.16 -17.34 18.41
CA PRO A 30 -5.21 -17.03 19.83
C PRO A 30 -4.20 -17.82 20.66
N GLY A 31 -3.71 -18.97 20.16
CA GLY A 31 -2.76 -19.83 20.86
C GLY A 31 -1.30 -19.42 20.72
N MET A 32 -0.99 -18.55 19.75
CA MET A 32 0.35 -18.00 19.55
C MET A 32 0.88 -17.34 20.83
N SER A 33 2.13 -17.61 21.18
CA SER A 33 2.78 -16.98 22.32
C SER A 33 3.11 -15.51 22.04
N LEU A 34 3.18 -14.69 23.09
CA LEU A 34 3.61 -13.30 22.95
C LEU A 34 5.08 -13.19 22.50
N ALA A 35 5.91 -14.17 22.86
CA ALA A 35 7.28 -14.26 22.35
C ALA A 35 7.32 -14.43 20.83
N GLU A 36 6.53 -15.36 20.28
CA GLU A 36 6.44 -15.56 18.83
C GLU A 36 5.85 -14.34 18.12
N LEU A 37 4.80 -13.72 18.67
CA LEU A 37 4.22 -12.49 18.10
C LEU A 37 5.24 -11.35 18.06
N ALA A 38 6.03 -11.19 19.13
CA ALA A 38 7.08 -10.17 19.18
C ALA A 38 8.18 -10.41 18.12
N GLU A 39 8.55 -11.67 17.86
CA GLU A 39 9.49 -12.00 16.79
C GLU A 39 8.94 -11.64 15.41
N VAL A 40 7.67 -11.95 15.12
CA VAL A 40 7.02 -11.55 13.86
C VAL A 40 7.03 -10.04 13.68
N ILE A 41 6.69 -9.29 14.73
CA ILE A 41 6.72 -7.82 14.71
C ILE A 41 8.14 -7.32 14.41
N ARG A 42 9.16 -7.85 15.09
CA ARG A 42 10.55 -7.43 14.89
C ARG A 42 11.08 -7.79 13.51
N SER A 43 10.66 -8.91 12.92
CA SER A 43 11.15 -9.33 11.60
C SER A 43 10.45 -8.63 10.44
N GLU A 44 9.14 -8.47 10.51
CA GLU A 44 8.32 -8.00 9.38
C GLU A 44 7.96 -6.52 9.48
N TYR A 45 7.94 -5.97 10.70
CA TYR A 45 7.57 -4.58 10.97
C TYR A 45 8.73 -3.75 11.56
N ALA A 46 9.98 -4.20 11.44
CA ALA A 46 11.16 -3.42 11.86
C ALA A 46 11.12 -1.97 11.35
N TRP A 47 10.75 -1.79 10.08
CA TRP A 47 10.59 -0.48 9.45
C TRP A 47 9.61 0.44 10.17
N ALA A 48 8.57 -0.13 10.79
CA ALA A 48 7.54 0.62 11.51
C ALA A 48 8.01 0.98 12.93
N LEU A 49 8.84 0.11 13.53
CA LEU A 49 9.49 0.36 14.82
C LEU A 49 10.58 1.43 14.74
N ASP A 50 11.26 1.54 13.58
CA ASP A 50 12.32 2.52 13.33
C ASP A 50 11.79 3.97 13.15
N ILE A 51 10.48 4.15 12.98
CA ILE A 51 9.86 5.47 12.83
C ILE A 51 9.59 6.08 14.20
N ASP A 52 10.20 7.25 14.45
CA ASP A 52 9.93 8.07 15.64
C ASP A 52 8.53 8.68 15.55
N MET A 53 7.56 8.00 16.17
CA MET A 53 6.18 8.46 16.24
C MET A 53 5.93 9.47 17.36
N ASP A 54 6.93 9.78 18.19
CA ASP A 54 6.85 10.83 19.22
C ASP A 54 7.36 12.19 18.70
N ALA A 55 7.93 12.22 17.50
CA ALA A 55 8.38 13.45 16.85
C ALA A 55 7.21 14.46 16.67
N PRO A 56 7.45 15.79 16.81
CA PRO A 56 6.40 16.82 16.80
C PRO A 56 5.46 16.85 15.59
N ASN A 57 5.85 16.24 14.47
CA ASN A 57 5.06 16.19 13.23
C ASN A 57 4.79 14.76 12.74
N ALA A 58 5.05 13.73 13.55
CA ALA A 58 4.78 12.35 13.14
C ALA A 58 3.30 12.12 12.81
N ARG A 59 2.40 12.91 13.41
CA ARG A 59 0.94 12.87 13.18
C ARG A 59 0.40 14.21 12.65
N TYR A 60 1.09 14.80 11.69
CA TYR A 60 0.71 16.11 11.13
C TYR A 60 -0.63 16.07 10.39
N TYR A 61 -0.87 15.01 9.62
CA TYR A 61 -2.11 14.82 8.86
C TYR A 61 -3.10 13.90 9.58
N THR A 62 -4.38 14.06 9.26
CA THR A 62 -5.42 13.07 9.52
C THR A 62 -6.18 12.76 8.24
N TRP A 63 -6.71 11.54 8.14
CA TRP A 63 -7.51 11.09 7.02
C TRP A 63 -8.97 10.96 7.43
N TYR A 64 -9.88 11.49 6.62
CA TYR A 64 -11.29 11.60 6.98
C TYR A 64 -12.19 11.39 5.77
N LYS A 65 -13.42 10.93 6.02
CA LYS A 65 -14.51 10.90 5.04
C LYS A 65 -15.43 12.08 5.34
N SER A 66 -15.71 12.95 4.37
CA SER A 66 -16.66 14.04 4.58
C SER A 66 -18.10 13.53 4.44
N ARG A 67 -19.07 14.33 4.89
CA ARG A 67 -20.49 13.99 4.72
C ARG A 67 -20.92 13.98 3.26
N ASP A 68 -20.33 14.88 2.48
CA ASP A 68 -20.75 15.17 1.10
C ASP A 68 -19.91 14.41 0.05
N ALA A 69 -18.86 13.70 0.47
CA ALA A 69 -18.00 12.94 -0.44
C ALA A 69 -17.59 11.61 0.20
N GLU A 70 -17.75 10.52 -0.57
CA GLU A 70 -17.42 9.20 -0.06
C GLU A 70 -15.92 8.88 -0.05
N GLU A 71 -15.14 9.60 -0.86
CA GLU A 71 -13.71 9.38 -1.01
C GLU A 71 -12.91 9.89 0.20
N PRO A 72 -11.92 9.12 0.69
CA PRO A 72 -11.07 9.56 1.79
C PRO A 72 -10.27 10.81 1.41
N ARG A 73 -10.28 11.79 2.31
CA ARG A 73 -9.54 13.05 2.22
C ARG A 73 -8.45 13.07 3.27
N ARG A 74 -7.44 13.92 3.06
CA ARG A 74 -6.34 14.16 4.00
C ARG A 74 -6.17 15.66 4.20
N GLY A 75 -6.03 16.07 5.45
CA GLY A 75 -5.80 17.47 5.85
C GLY A 75 -5.01 17.56 7.15
N PRO A 76 -4.48 18.74 7.50
CA PRO A 76 -3.79 18.93 8.78
C PRO A 76 -4.71 18.52 9.93
N ALA A 77 -4.17 17.75 10.89
CA ALA A 77 -4.98 17.19 11.98
C ALA A 77 -5.64 18.28 12.83
N GLY A 78 -4.99 19.44 13.00
CA GLY A 78 -5.54 20.59 13.72
C GLY A 78 -6.74 21.26 13.05
N ASP A 79 -6.96 21.03 11.75
CA ASP A 79 -8.05 21.65 10.97
C ASP A 79 -9.29 20.75 10.89
N VAL A 80 -9.20 19.50 11.38
CA VAL A 80 -10.28 18.51 11.27
C VAL A 80 -10.80 18.21 12.67
N GLU A 81 -12.01 18.66 12.95
CA GLU A 81 -12.65 18.47 14.25
C GLU A 81 -13.26 17.07 14.38
N GLY A 82 -12.65 16.23 15.22
CA GLY A 82 -13.19 14.92 15.59
C GLY A 82 -13.29 13.93 14.43
N GLY A 83 -14.06 12.87 14.65
CA GLY A 83 -14.21 11.77 13.69
C GLY A 83 -13.10 10.73 13.80
N ARG A 84 -13.25 9.65 13.02
CA ARG A 84 -12.27 8.57 12.94
C ARG A 84 -11.17 8.94 11.94
N ASN A 85 -9.92 8.83 12.34
CA ASN A 85 -8.80 8.84 11.40
C ASN A 85 -8.82 7.54 10.60
N TRP A 86 -8.96 7.66 9.28
CA TRP A 86 -9.02 6.52 8.35
C TRP A 86 -7.65 6.11 7.80
N ALA A 87 -6.57 6.74 8.26
CA ALA A 87 -5.23 6.37 7.87
C ALA A 87 -4.89 4.96 8.37
N LEU A 88 -4.04 4.27 7.61
CA LEU A 88 -3.37 3.08 8.09
C LEU A 88 -2.12 3.50 8.87
N ASP A 89 -2.28 3.78 10.17
CA ASP A 89 -1.19 4.20 11.06
C ASP A 89 -0.44 2.98 11.63
N LEU A 90 0.10 2.16 10.73
CA LEU A 90 0.85 0.95 11.08
C LEU A 90 1.97 1.20 12.10
N PRO A 91 2.78 2.28 11.98
CA PRO A 91 3.81 2.57 12.98
C PRO A 91 3.25 2.70 14.39
N THR A 92 2.24 3.54 14.61
CA THR A 92 1.64 3.70 15.94
C THR A 92 1.02 2.38 16.43
N ASP A 93 0.22 1.73 15.58
CA ASP A 93 -0.55 0.56 15.98
C ASP A 93 0.37 -0.63 16.32
N VAL A 94 1.41 -0.88 15.52
CA VAL A 94 2.41 -1.93 15.78
C VAL A 94 3.21 -1.64 17.04
N GLN A 95 3.70 -0.41 17.20
CA GLN A 95 4.43 0.01 18.41
C GLN A 95 3.54 -0.14 19.66
N THR A 96 2.24 0.15 19.55
CA THR A 96 1.27 0.00 20.64
C THR A 96 1.05 -1.47 21.03
N VAL A 97 0.96 -2.39 20.04
CA VAL A 97 0.90 -3.83 20.32
C VAL A 97 2.18 -4.30 21.00
N LEU A 98 3.35 -3.91 20.50
CA LEU A 98 4.64 -4.30 21.07
C LEU A 98 4.80 -3.78 22.51
N ALA A 99 4.45 -2.52 22.75
CA ALA A 99 4.49 -1.92 24.08
C ALA A 99 3.58 -2.67 25.07
N ALA A 100 2.36 -3.04 24.66
CA ALA A 100 1.41 -3.76 25.49
C ALA A 100 1.87 -5.17 25.90
N MET A 101 2.86 -5.75 25.22
CA MET A 101 3.47 -7.04 25.60
C MET A 101 4.63 -6.90 26.59
N THR A 102 5.13 -5.69 26.85
CA THR A 102 6.33 -5.47 27.68
C THR A 102 6.12 -5.90 29.13
N ASP A 103 4.91 -5.74 29.65
CA ASP A 103 4.54 -6.08 31.03
C ASP A 103 4.12 -7.55 31.19
N HIS A 104 4.22 -8.35 30.12
CA HIS A 104 3.67 -9.70 30.05
C HIS A 104 4.80 -10.72 29.88
N PRO A 105 4.76 -11.85 30.61
CA PRO A 105 5.61 -13.00 30.32
C PRO A 105 5.45 -13.47 28.87
N GLY A 106 6.56 -13.77 28.19
CA GLY A 106 6.55 -14.14 26.77
C GLY A 106 5.86 -15.48 26.46
N ASP A 107 5.67 -16.33 27.47
CA ASP A 107 4.93 -17.60 27.39
C ASP A 107 3.41 -17.43 27.49
N ARG A 108 2.93 -16.23 27.86
CA ARG A 108 1.51 -15.89 27.73
C ARG A 108 1.09 -15.94 26.26
N THR A 109 -0.20 -16.13 26.07
CA THR A 109 -0.82 -16.26 24.76
C THR A 109 -1.40 -14.93 24.28
N VAL A 110 -1.55 -14.83 22.97
CA VAL A 110 -2.31 -13.78 22.32
C VAL A 110 -3.76 -13.73 22.82
N ALA A 111 -4.37 -14.86 23.18
CA ALA A 111 -5.70 -14.94 23.81
C ALA A 111 -5.77 -14.08 25.09
N GLU A 112 -4.80 -14.27 25.98
CA GLU A 112 -4.74 -13.58 27.27
C GLU A 112 -4.50 -12.08 27.11
N LEU A 113 -3.60 -11.67 26.21
CA LEU A 113 -3.38 -10.24 25.91
C LEU A 113 -4.68 -9.57 25.45
N LEU A 114 -5.40 -10.17 24.49
CA LEU A 114 -6.61 -9.55 23.94
C LEU A 114 -7.84 -9.67 24.85
N ALA A 115 -7.79 -10.51 25.89
CA ALA A 115 -8.78 -10.47 26.96
C ALA A 115 -8.63 -9.20 27.81
N GLU A 116 -7.40 -8.74 28.03
CA GLU A 116 -7.09 -7.51 28.78
C GLU A 116 -7.14 -6.25 27.90
N ARG A 117 -6.73 -6.37 26.64
CA ARG A 117 -6.60 -5.28 25.65
C ARG A 117 -7.35 -5.58 24.36
N PRO A 118 -8.70 -5.65 24.40
CA PRO A 118 -9.52 -5.96 23.23
C PRO A 118 -9.40 -4.92 22.10
N ASP A 119 -8.96 -3.70 22.42
CA ASP A 119 -8.67 -2.63 21.46
C ASP A 119 -7.54 -2.99 20.48
N LEU A 120 -6.63 -3.87 20.86
CA LEU A 120 -5.50 -4.31 20.01
C LEU A 120 -5.88 -5.38 18.99
N ARG A 121 -7.11 -5.90 19.05
CA ARG A 121 -7.53 -7.07 18.27
C ARG A 121 -7.26 -6.91 16.78
N TRP A 122 -7.65 -5.78 16.21
CA TRP A 122 -7.52 -5.54 14.77
C TRP A 122 -6.06 -5.60 14.31
N MET A 123 -5.15 -4.97 15.05
CA MET A 123 -3.73 -4.96 14.67
C MET A 123 -3.07 -6.33 14.91
N VAL A 124 -3.40 -7.04 15.98
CA VAL A 124 -2.89 -8.41 16.19
C VAL A 124 -3.34 -9.35 15.08
N GLU A 125 -4.61 -9.28 14.68
CA GLU A 125 -5.16 -10.06 13.56
C GLU A 125 -4.52 -9.68 12.22
N HIS A 126 -4.22 -8.39 12.03
CA HIS A 126 -3.47 -7.90 10.87
C HIS A 126 -2.05 -8.46 10.81
N ILE A 127 -1.29 -8.38 11.91
CA ILE A 127 0.09 -8.90 12.00
C ILE A 127 0.11 -10.42 11.78
N GLN A 128 -0.77 -11.17 12.44
CA GLN A 128 -0.80 -12.63 12.30
C GLN A 128 -1.29 -13.09 10.94
N GLY A 129 -2.33 -12.44 10.40
CA GLY A 129 -2.95 -12.81 9.14
C GLY A 129 -2.07 -12.52 7.92
N LEU A 130 -1.22 -11.51 8.00
CA LEU A 130 -0.30 -11.14 6.91
C LEU A 130 1.11 -11.70 7.07
N ARG A 131 1.41 -12.37 8.19
CA ARG A 131 2.73 -12.96 8.46
C ARG A 131 3.22 -13.80 7.28
N GLY A 132 4.42 -13.49 6.80
CA GLY A 132 5.07 -14.21 5.70
C GLY A 132 4.50 -13.93 4.30
N THR A 133 3.53 -13.01 4.18
CA THR A 133 3.08 -12.52 2.89
C THR A 133 4.00 -11.40 2.39
N TYR A 134 4.21 -11.30 1.08
CA TYR A 134 5.07 -10.26 0.51
C TYR A 134 4.26 -9.02 0.12
N TYR A 135 4.84 -7.83 0.30
CA TYR A 135 4.28 -6.55 -0.15
C TYR A 135 2.88 -6.21 0.39
N HIS A 136 2.48 -6.77 1.54
CA HIS A 136 1.15 -6.59 2.13
C HIS A 136 0.91 -5.20 2.72
N SER A 137 1.97 -4.43 2.97
CA SER A 137 1.85 -3.11 3.59
C SER A 137 2.84 -2.12 2.99
N PRO A 138 2.40 -0.88 2.74
CA PRO A 138 3.31 0.17 2.33
C PRO A 138 4.14 0.63 3.55
N HIS A 139 5.47 0.55 3.44
CA HIS A 139 6.38 0.93 4.53
C HIS A 139 6.54 2.46 4.59
N MET A 140 5.66 3.12 5.33
CA MET A 140 5.61 4.58 5.42
C MET A 140 4.76 5.05 6.59
N ASN A 141 5.04 6.26 7.07
CA ASN A 141 4.14 7.01 7.92
C ASN A 141 3.16 7.82 7.05
N MET A 142 1.89 7.42 6.98
CA MET A 142 0.86 8.10 6.18
C MET A 142 0.37 9.43 6.78
N LEU A 143 0.79 9.74 8.00
CA LEU A 143 0.42 10.94 8.75
C LEU A 143 1.51 12.00 8.73
N ALA A 144 2.72 11.68 8.27
CA ALA A 144 3.85 12.59 8.23
C ALA A 144 3.67 13.71 7.18
N PRO A 145 4.24 14.91 7.40
CA PRO A 145 4.10 16.05 6.48
C PRO A 145 4.76 15.83 5.12
N ASP A 146 5.77 14.97 5.05
CA ASP A 146 6.47 14.57 3.84
C ASP A 146 5.78 13.42 3.10
N PHE A 147 4.75 12.79 3.69
CA PHE A 147 3.98 11.76 3.01
C PHE A 147 3.27 12.33 1.77
N ARG A 148 3.40 11.60 0.65
CA ARG A 148 2.83 11.94 -0.66
C ARG A 148 1.93 10.81 -1.15
N ALA A 149 0.61 10.94 -0.92
CA ALA A 149 -0.39 9.94 -1.30
C ALA A 149 -0.31 9.54 -2.79
N VAL A 150 -0.01 10.53 -3.63
CA VAL A 150 0.23 10.41 -5.07
C VAL A 150 1.29 9.35 -5.44
N HIS A 151 2.26 9.06 -4.56
CA HIS A 151 3.27 8.04 -4.80
C HIS A 151 2.72 6.62 -4.78
N ILE A 152 1.85 6.28 -3.82
CA ILE A 152 1.20 4.96 -3.77
C ILE A 152 0.25 4.82 -4.96
N ILE A 153 -0.52 5.87 -5.25
CA ILE A 153 -1.44 5.90 -6.40
C ILE A 153 -0.66 5.65 -7.69
N ARG A 154 0.46 6.35 -7.90
CA ARG A 154 1.32 6.16 -9.06
C ARG A 154 1.86 4.73 -9.13
N PHE A 155 2.34 4.19 -8.00
CA PHE A 155 2.89 2.84 -7.93
C PHE A 155 1.86 1.78 -8.31
N MET A 156 0.67 1.80 -7.69
CA MET A 156 -0.41 0.85 -7.97
C MET A 156 -0.85 0.93 -9.44
N ASN A 157 -1.09 2.15 -9.95
CA ASN A 157 -1.50 2.33 -11.35
C ASN A 157 -0.40 1.93 -12.35
N ALA A 158 0.87 2.14 -12.03
CA ALA A 158 1.97 1.72 -12.89
C ALA A 158 2.17 0.20 -12.88
N ALA A 159 2.06 -0.43 -11.71
CA ALA A 159 2.27 -1.87 -11.54
C ALA A 159 1.16 -2.70 -12.19
N PHE A 160 -0.10 -2.30 -12.02
CA PHE A 160 -1.26 -3.11 -12.39
C PHE A 160 -2.05 -2.56 -13.57
N HIS A 161 -2.11 -1.24 -13.73
CA HIS A 161 -2.95 -0.61 -14.77
C HIS A 161 -2.15 -0.11 -15.97
N GLY A 162 -0.83 -0.33 -16.01
CA GLY A 162 0.01 0.03 -17.16
C GLY A 162 0.19 1.53 -17.33
N LEU A 163 -0.06 2.31 -16.28
CA LEU A 163 0.12 3.75 -16.27
C LEU A 163 1.60 4.12 -16.27
N GLY A 164 1.98 5.05 -17.13
CA GLY A 164 3.19 5.81 -16.89
C GLY A 164 3.33 7.02 -17.80
N ARG A 165 4.57 7.41 -18.12
CA ARG A 165 4.90 8.80 -18.49
C ARG A 165 4.19 9.79 -17.55
N THR A 166 4.24 9.49 -16.25
CA THR A 166 3.42 10.18 -15.28
C THR A 166 3.92 11.59 -15.01
N VAL A 167 3.01 12.53 -14.89
CA VAL A 167 3.27 13.87 -14.38
C VAL A 167 2.51 14.03 -13.08
N ASP A 168 3.23 14.41 -12.04
CA ASP A 168 2.62 14.81 -10.78
C ASP A 168 2.19 16.27 -10.88
N SER A 169 0.94 16.55 -10.54
CA SER A 169 0.42 17.90 -10.41
C SER A 169 0.16 18.21 -8.94
N LEU A 170 1.04 19.05 -8.37
CA LEU A 170 0.95 19.60 -7.01
C LEU A 170 0.86 18.54 -5.91
N ASP A 171 1.57 17.41 -6.05
CA ASP A 171 1.61 16.32 -5.07
C ASP A 171 0.22 15.70 -4.78
N ARG A 172 -0.74 15.91 -5.68
CA ARG A 172 -2.15 15.60 -5.47
C ARG A 172 -2.72 14.68 -6.54
N ASN A 173 -2.32 14.89 -7.79
CA ASN A 173 -2.87 14.17 -8.93
C ASN A 173 -1.75 13.56 -9.75
N VAL A 174 -1.89 12.27 -10.09
CA VAL A 174 -1.08 11.62 -11.12
C VAL A 174 -1.84 11.71 -12.43
N LEU A 175 -1.25 12.33 -13.44
CA LEU A 175 -1.67 12.15 -14.83
C LEU A 175 -0.66 11.24 -15.51
N GLY A 176 -1.10 10.40 -16.45
CA GLY A 176 -0.22 9.53 -17.21
C GLY A 176 -0.90 8.98 -18.45
N LEU A 177 -0.14 8.22 -19.23
CA LEU A 177 -0.62 7.50 -20.41
C LEU A 177 -0.59 6.00 -20.09
N LEU A 178 -1.71 5.33 -20.32
CA LEU A 178 -1.81 3.88 -20.20
C LEU A 178 -1.15 3.24 -21.43
N PHE A 179 -0.28 2.26 -21.20
CA PHE A 179 0.30 1.40 -22.24
C PHE A 179 0.97 2.13 -23.42
N GLN A 180 1.43 3.37 -23.24
CA GLN A 180 2.09 4.10 -24.33
C GLN A 180 3.36 3.32 -24.77
N GLY A 181 3.39 2.96 -26.06
CA GLY A 181 4.50 2.21 -26.63
C GLY A 181 4.44 0.70 -26.42
N ALA A 182 3.44 0.20 -25.69
CA ALA A 182 3.30 -1.23 -25.44
C ALA A 182 3.06 -2.04 -26.73
N PRO A 183 3.52 -3.30 -26.79
CA PRO A 183 3.30 -4.19 -27.93
C PRO A 183 1.81 -4.57 -28.05
N THR A 184 1.33 -4.63 -29.29
CA THR A 184 0.01 -5.23 -29.61
C THR A 184 0.09 -6.75 -29.63
N ARG A 185 -1.07 -7.42 -29.55
CA ARG A 185 -1.16 -8.88 -29.72
C ARG A 185 -0.52 -9.36 -31.03
N GLN A 186 -0.71 -8.61 -32.12
CA GLN A 186 -0.10 -8.91 -33.42
C GLN A 186 1.43 -8.78 -33.38
N ASP A 187 1.95 -7.73 -32.72
CA ASP A 187 3.40 -7.56 -32.58
C ASP A 187 4.06 -8.76 -31.90
N LEU A 188 3.40 -9.30 -30.88
CA LEU A 188 3.87 -10.48 -30.15
C LEU A 188 3.75 -11.75 -30.98
N ALA A 189 2.62 -11.96 -31.67
CA ALA A 189 2.39 -13.12 -32.52
C ALA A 189 3.39 -13.19 -33.69
N GLU A 190 3.80 -12.05 -34.20
CA GLU A 190 4.82 -11.92 -35.26
C GLU A 190 6.26 -11.96 -34.71
N GLY A 191 6.44 -12.15 -33.39
CA GLY A 191 7.75 -12.19 -32.76
C GLY A 191 8.52 -10.88 -32.87
N ARG A 192 7.83 -9.74 -33.04
CA ARG A 192 8.49 -8.42 -33.01
C ARG A 192 9.03 -8.21 -31.60
N ALA A 193 10.36 -8.25 -31.47
CA ALA A 193 11.04 -7.97 -30.21
C ALA A 193 10.79 -6.51 -29.81
N LEU A 194 9.72 -6.30 -29.05
CA LEU A 194 9.34 -5.03 -28.46
C LEU A 194 9.65 -5.11 -26.98
N ASP A 195 10.87 -4.73 -26.60
CA ASP A 195 10.97 -4.04 -25.32
C ASP A 195 10.11 -2.79 -25.52
N TRP A 196 9.03 -2.56 -24.73
CA TRP A 196 9.12 -1.44 -23.76
C TRP A 196 7.86 -0.63 -23.32
N ILE A 197 8.12 0.07 -22.20
CA ILE A 197 7.46 1.16 -21.48
C ILE A 197 7.90 2.54 -22.01
N TYR A 198 7.33 2.94 -23.16
CA TYR A 198 7.41 4.27 -23.82
C TYR A 198 8.53 4.48 -24.85
N PRO A 199 8.28 5.11 -26.01
CA PRO A 199 7.08 5.25 -26.85
C PRO A 199 7.12 4.24 -28.03
N GLN A 200 6.10 4.12 -28.91
CA GLN A 200 6.40 3.56 -30.24
C GLN A 200 7.22 4.62 -31.04
N ARG A 201 6.69 5.86 -31.14
CA ARG A 201 7.39 7.18 -31.16
C ARG A 201 6.37 8.35 -31.09
N PRO A 202 6.61 9.50 -30.43
CA PRO A 202 5.93 10.76 -30.77
C PRO A 202 6.67 11.42 -31.94
N GLN A 203 5.97 11.81 -33.01
CA GLN A 203 6.55 12.49 -34.16
C GLN A 203 6.84 13.96 -33.86
N GLN A 204 7.96 14.51 -34.35
CA GLN A 204 8.19 15.96 -34.36
C GLN A 204 7.04 16.63 -35.13
N PRO A 205 6.56 17.83 -34.72
CA PRO A 205 5.78 18.64 -35.63
C PRO A 205 6.68 18.93 -36.84
N SER A 206 6.16 18.70 -38.04
CA SER A 206 6.84 19.13 -39.27
C SER A 206 6.97 20.65 -39.25
N GLY A 207 8.16 21.17 -38.93
CA GLY A 207 8.47 22.61 -38.97
C GLY A 207 8.64 23.28 -37.60
N GLN A 208 9.86 23.23 -37.07
CA GLN A 208 10.61 24.47 -36.84
C GLN A 208 11.47 24.59 -38.12
N GLU A 209 11.29 25.47 -39.10
CA GLU A 209 10.60 26.76 -39.29
C GLU A 209 9.09 26.61 -39.59
N ASP A 210 8.15 27.50 -39.25
CA ASP A 210 8.19 28.95 -39.07
C ASP A 210 6.99 29.41 -38.19
N ARG A 211 7.25 30.38 -37.29
CA ARG A 211 6.38 31.10 -36.31
C ARG A 211 6.22 30.54 -34.89
#